data_AF-A0A891GZE0-F1
#
_entry.id   AF-A0A891GZE0-F1
#
_cell.length_a   1.000
_cell.length_b   1.000
_cell.length_c   1.000
_cell.angle_alpha   90.00
_cell.angle_beta   90.00
_cell.angle_gamma   90.00
#
_symmetry.space_group_name_H-M   'P 1'
#
loop_
_entity.id
_entity.type
_entity.pdbx_description
1 polymer ?
#
loop_
_entity_poly.entity_id
_entity_poly.type
_entity_poly.pdbx_seq_one_letter_code
_entity_poly.pdbx_strand_id
1 'polypeptide(L)'
;MLWMKNKKRTILQRILLGLKVGWKTPTLPENILKFTMNPIIRIIRVIGGISTVLILTKKSLLFPNFFIYILFFFTFFFFVYHCFITYHRIIYMYKVLKSDKLDIRNSPLDKIATIATKFIWCIKGSCDQLPNIGIGLGLGAAMDQILENSGRDPIFMPFLGNMLNTMIGNETVNDIYHKRKEAYKELFSLDKKRKLLEEDKKSLESLLKSGFLSEEDKNTLIKDIWKNEQDILNKRNNIVSTIQDHLDKNDPFKTKK
;
A
#
# COMPACT_ATOMS: atom_id res chain seq x y z
N MET A 1 35.15 -3.24 -9.99
CA MET A 1 34.62 -4.61 -10.16
C MET A 1 35.24 -5.48 -9.07
N LEU A 2 34.46 -5.91 -8.06
CA LEU A 2 35.00 -6.63 -6.89
C LEU A 2 34.89 -8.15 -7.12
N TRP A 3 35.97 -8.77 -7.59
CA TRP A 3 36.09 -10.23 -7.63
C TRP A 3 36.33 -10.73 -6.20
N MET A 4 35.35 -11.42 -5.61
CA MET A 4 35.49 -12.01 -4.27
C MET A 4 35.51 -13.53 -4.37
N LYS A 5 36.56 -14.14 -3.79
CA LYS A 5 36.72 -15.61 -3.67
C LYS A 5 35.46 -16.25 -3.05
N ASN A 6 35.01 -17.35 -3.64
CA ASN A 6 33.80 -18.10 -3.31
C ASN A 6 33.86 -18.74 -1.91
N LYS A 7 33.58 -17.97 -0.86
CA LYS A 7 33.19 -18.49 0.45
C LYS A 7 31.66 -18.56 0.49
N LYS A 8 31.07 -19.71 0.87
CA LYS A 8 29.61 -19.86 1.00
C LYS A 8 29.08 -18.81 1.99
N ARG A 9 28.35 -17.79 1.49
CA ARG A 9 27.74 -16.74 2.31
C ARG A 9 26.33 -17.10 2.74
N THR A 10 25.98 -16.75 3.98
CA THR A 10 24.61 -16.89 4.49
C THR A 10 23.65 -15.91 3.78
N ILE A 11 22.34 -16.20 3.83
CA ILE A 11 21.30 -15.33 3.21
C ILE A 11 21.37 -13.91 3.78
N LEU A 12 21.55 -13.77 5.10
CA LEU A 12 21.71 -12.49 5.77
C LEU A 12 22.90 -11.68 5.23
N GLN A 13 24.07 -12.31 5.05
CA GLN A 13 25.24 -11.62 4.49
C GLN A 13 25.00 -11.11 3.07
N ARG A 14 24.16 -11.81 2.29
CA ARG A 14 23.80 -11.40 0.92
C ARG A 14 22.84 -10.22 0.92
N ILE A 15 21.84 -10.23 1.81
CA ILE A 15 20.93 -9.09 2.00
C ILE A 15 21.72 -7.87 2.49
N LEU A 16 22.60 -8.03 3.48
CA LEU A 16 23.47 -6.96 3.97
C LEU A 16 24.41 -6.42 2.89
N LEU A 17 24.93 -7.28 2.02
CA LEU A 17 25.70 -6.85 0.86
C LEU A 17 24.83 -6.01 -0.08
N GLY A 18 23.62 -6.49 -0.40
CA GLY A 18 22.67 -5.79 -1.26
C GLY A 18 22.27 -4.42 -0.71
N LEU A 19 21.99 -4.36 0.59
CA LEU A 19 21.75 -3.12 1.36
C LEU A 19 22.92 -2.14 1.23
N LYS A 20 24.15 -2.63 1.48
CA LYS A 20 25.36 -1.79 1.43
C LYS A 20 25.61 -1.23 0.02
N VAL A 21 25.38 -2.03 -1.01
CA VAL A 21 25.53 -1.59 -2.42
C VAL A 21 24.43 -0.60 -2.79
N GLY A 22 23.17 -0.90 -2.48
CA GLY A 22 22.04 -0.01 -2.73
C GLY A 22 22.22 1.34 -2.03
N TRP A 23 22.69 1.34 -0.79
CA TRP A 23 22.96 2.55 -0.02
C TRP A 23 24.10 3.40 -0.58
N LYS A 24 25.18 2.77 -1.09
CA LYS A 24 26.31 3.49 -1.68
C LYS A 24 26.03 4.03 -3.08
N THR A 25 25.05 3.47 -3.78
CA THR A 25 24.71 3.91 -5.13
C THR A 25 24.08 5.32 -5.07
N PRO A 26 24.57 6.29 -5.85
CA PRO A 26 23.99 7.63 -5.87
C PRO A 26 22.59 7.60 -6.48
N THR A 27 21.70 8.46 -5.97
CA THR A 27 20.33 8.63 -6.46
C THR A 27 20.21 9.69 -7.55
N LEU A 28 21.26 10.49 -7.77
CA LEU A 28 21.35 11.51 -8.81
C LEU A 28 22.57 11.29 -9.70
N PRO A 29 22.53 11.77 -10.97
CA PRO A 29 23.71 11.77 -11.83
C PRO A 29 24.76 12.77 -11.33
N GLU A 30 26.04 12.45 -11.55
CA GLU A 30 27.19 13.23 -11.02
C GLU A 30 27.17 14.71 -11.44
N ASN A 31 26.73 15.01 -12.66
CA ASN A 31 26.66 16.38 -13.16
C ASN A 31 25.67 17.23 -12.34
N ILE A 32 24.51 16.66 -12.01
CA ILE A 32 23.51 17.32 -11.17
C ILE A 32 24.00 17.38 -9.72
N LEU A 33 24.71 16.36 -9.24
CA LEU A 33 25.32 16.40 -7.91
C LEU A 33 26.32 17.56 -7.81
N LYS A 34 27.21 17.74 -8.79
CA LYS A 34 28.14 18.88 -8.86
C LYS A 34 27.41 20.22 -8.89
N PHE A 35 26.33 20.32 -9.66
CA PHE A 35 25.49 21.51 -9.71
C PHE A 35 24.88 21.85 -8.33
N THR A 36 24.31 20.87 -7.64
CA THR A 36 23.70 21.07 -6.31
C THR A 36 24.73 21.35 -5.20
N MET A 37 26.00 21.00 -5.41
CA MET A 37 27.09 21.33 -4.49
C MET A 37 27.60 22.77 -4.64
N ASN A 38 27.22 23.50 -5.69
CA ASN A 38 27.60 24.89 -5.89
C ASN A 38 27.08 25.78 -4.73
N PRO A 39 27.93 26.64 -4.12
CA PRO A 39 27.54 27.47 -2.97
C PRO A 39 26.35 28.39 -3.26
N ILE A 40 26.23 28.92 -4.48
CA ILE A 40 25.13 29.81 -4.87
C ILE A 40 23.79 29.06 -4.81
N ILE A 41 23.76 27.84 -5.38
CA ILE A 41 22.57 26.98 -5.35
C ILE A 41 22.22 26.59 -3.91
N ARG A 42 23.22 26.36 -3.05
CA ARG A 42 22.98 26.08 -1.62
C ARG A 42 22.32 27.27 -0.91
N ILE A 43 22.78 28.49 -1.17
CA ILE A 43 22.19 29.71 -0.59
C ILE A 43 20.74 29.88 -1.05
N ILE A 44 20.50 29.78 -2.37
CA ILE A 44 19.14 29.85 -2.95
C ILE A 44 18.23 28.79 -2.32
N ARG A 45 18.73 27.57 -2.13
CA ARG A 45 17.98 26.47 -1.49
C ARG A 45 17.60 26.79 -0.04
N VAL A 46 18.52 27.38 0.74
CA VAL A 46 18.25 27.75 2.14
C VAL A 46 17.24 28.89 2.20
N ILE A 47 17.45 29.97 1.44
CA ILE A 47 16.55 31.13 1.41
C ILE A 47 15.16 30.74 0.92
N GLY A 48 15.08 29.95 -0.15
CA GLY A 48 13.82 29.44 -0.69
C GLY A 48 13.10 28.50 0.27
N GLY A 49 13.83 27.65 0.99
CA GLY A 49 13.28 26.79 2.03
C GLY A 49 12.69 27.58 3.20
N ILE A 50 13.44 28.56 3.73
CA ILE A 50 12.97 29.45 4.81
C ILE A 50 11.74 30.23 4.34
N SER A 51 11.76 30.76 3.12
CA SER A 51 10.63 31.51 2.55
C SER A 51 9.37 30.66 2.45
N THR A 52 9.52 29.41 1.99
CA THR A 52 8.41 28.45 1.89
C THR A 52 7.84 28.12 3.27
N VAL A 53 8.68 27.92 4.29
CA VAL A 53 8.23 27.68 5.67
C VAL A 53 7.51 28.90 6.26
N LEU A 54 7.99 30.11 6.01
CA LEU A 54 7.34 31.34 6.48
C LEU A 54 5.97 31.57 5.84
N ILE A 55 5.82 31.24 4.56
CA ILE A 55 4.54 31.27 3.86
C ILE A 55 3.59 30.21 4.44
N LEU A 56 4.04 28.95 4.55
CA LEU A 56 3.25 27.84 5.07
C LEU A 56 2.77 28.05 6.51
N THR A 57 3.62 28.59 7.38
CA THR A 57 3.28 28.84 8.79
C THR A 57 2.41 30.08 8.99
N LYS A 58 1.98 30.76 7.91
CA LYS A 58 1.24 32.04 7.94
C LYS A 58 1.95 33.18 8.68
N LYS A 59 3.19 32.97 9.14
CA LYS A 59 4.03 34.00 9.78
C LYS A 59 4.41 35.12 8.80
N SER A 60 4.38 34.84 7.50
CA SER A 60 4.54 35.84 6.44
C SER A 60 3.55 37.01 6.55
N LEU A 61 2.35 36.80 7.12
CA LEU A 61 1.32 37.85 7.28
C LEU A 61 1.70 38.92 8.32
N LEU A 62 2.71 38.67 9.16
CA LEU A 62 3.22 39.64 10.13
C LEU A 62 4.18 40.67 9.49
N PHE A 63 4.59 40.45 8.25
CA PHE A 63 5.53 41.32 7.54
C PHE A 63 4.80 42.32 6.62
N PRO A 64 5.42 43.47 6.30
CA PRO A 64 4.88 44.39 5.31
C PRO A 64 4.68 43.72 3.94
N ASN A 65 3.65 44.15 3.19
CA ASN A 65 3.26 43.57 1.89
C ASN A 65 4.44 43.40 0.92
N PHE A 66 5.39 44.35 0.90
CA PHE A 66 6.59 44.27 0.06
C PHE A 66 7.43 43.01 0.32
N PHE A 67 7.61 42.62 1.59
CA PHE A 67 8.37 41.42 1.94
C PHE A 67 7.67 40.14 1.50
N ILE A 68 6.33 40.11 1.52
CA ILE A 68 5.54 38.96 1.07
C ILE A 68 5.84 38.66 -0.42
N TYR A 69 5.91 39.69 -1.27
CA TYR A 69 6.27 39.51 -2.69
C TYR A 69 7.69 38.97 -2.87
N ILE A 70 8.65 39.43 -2.07
CA ILE A 70 10.03 38.92 -2.10
C ILE A 70 10.06 37.44 -1.68
N LEU A 71 9.36 37.07 -0.61
CA LEU A 71 9.26 35.67 -0.17
C LEU A 71 8.64 34.79 -1.25
N PHE A 72 7.57 35.27 -1.89
CA PHE A 72 6.91 34.55 -2.99
C PHE A 72 7.85 34.34 -4.18
N PHE A 73 8.63 35.36 -4.55
CA PHE A 73 9.64 35.27 -5.60
C PHE A 73 10.68 34.17 -5.29
N PHE A 74 11.26 34.15 -4.09
CA PHE A 74 12.23 33.10 -3.72
C PHE A 74 11.60 31.71 -3.64
N THR A 75 10.37 31.59 -3.15
CA THR A 75 9.63 30.32 -3.13
C THR A 75 9.36 29.82 -4.55
N PHE A 76 9.04 30.69 -5.50
CA PHE A 76 8.85 30.31 -6.90
C PHE A 76 10.13 29.75 -7.54
N PHE A 77 11.28 30.43 -7.37
CA PHE A 77 12.56 29.90 -7.86
C PHE A 77 12.94 28.57 -7.21
N PHE A 78 12.68 28.44 -5.91
CA PHE A 78 12.90 27.21 -5.17
C PHE A 78 12.05 26.05 -5.71
N PHE A 79 10.78 26.32 -6.03
CA PHE A 79 9.88 25.36 -6.65
C PHE A 79 10.38 24.91 -8.03
N VAL A 80 10.74 25.84 -8.93
CA VAL A 80 11.28 25.52 -10.25
C VAL A 80 12.55 24.66 -10.14
N TYR A 81 13.46 25.02 -9.22
CA TYR A 81 14.65 24.25 -8.93
C TYR A 81 14.32 22.81 -8.46
N HIS A 82 13.34 22.64 -7.58
CA HIS A 82 12.90 21.31 -7.13
C HIS A 82 12.23 20.48 -8.23
N CYS A 83 11.43 21.09 -9.11
CA CYS A 83 10.88 20.43 -10.28
C CYS A 83 11.99 19.91 -11.19
N PHE A 84 12.99 20.75 -11.49
CA PHE A 84 14.13 20.38 -12.34
C PHE A 84 14.94 19.20 -11.76
N ILE A 85 15.30 19.27 -10.47
CA ILE A 85 16.05 18.19 -9.81
C ILE A 85 15.24 16.89 -9.76
N THR A 86 13.94 16.99 -9.49
CA THR A 86 13.05 15.84 -9.40
C THR A 86 12.89 15.16 -10.76
N TYR A 87 12.71 15.92 -11.83
CA TYR A 87 12.67 15.42 -13.20
C TYR A 87 13.92 14.63 -13.56
N HIS A 88 15.12 15.21 -13.37
CA HIS A 88 16.37 14.53 -13.65
C HIS A 88 16.59 13.29 -12.76
N ARG A 89 16.14 13.34 -11.50
CA ARG A 89 16.20 12.19 -10.59
C ARG A 89 15.33 11.04 -11.09
N ILE A 90 14.09 11.28 -11.49
CA ILE A 90 13.18 10.24 -12.00
C ILE A 90 13.77 9.57 -13.24
N ILE A 91 14.28 10.36 -14.20
CA ILE A 91 14.92 9.84 -15.42
C ILE A 91 16.15 9.00 -15.07
N TYR A 92 17.02 9.52 -14.22
CA TYR A 92 18.20 8.78 -13.77
C TYR A 92 17.81 7.51 -13.03
N MET A 93 16.77 7.57 -12.20
CA MET A 93 16.31 6.43 -11.45
C MET A 93 15.82 5.31 -12.39
N TYR A 94 14.98 5.67 -13.36
CA TYR A 94 14.53 4.77 -14.40
C TYR A 94 15.68 4.13 -15.17
N LYS A 95 16.68 4.93 -15.56
CA LYS A 95 17.88 4.46 -16.27
C LYS A 95 18.69 3.46 -15.42
N VAL A 96 18.85 3.73 -14.12
CA VAL A 96 19.60 2.84 -13.22
C VAL A 96 18.85 1.54 -12.95
N LEU A 97 17.52 1.58 -12.77
CA LEU A 97 16.70 0.37 -12.59
C LEU A 97 16.74 -0.56 -13.80
N LYS A 98 16.78 0.01 -15.01
CA LYS A 98 16.94 -0.75 -16.27
C LYS A 98 18.36 -1.22 -16.54
N SER A 99 19.36 -0.68 -15.83
CA SER A 99 20.76 -1.04 -16.04
C SER A 99 21.20 -2.17 -15.11
N ASP A 100 22.18 -2.95 -15.55
CA ASP A 100 22.79 -4.02 -14.75
C ASP A 100 23.69 -3.48 -13.62
N LYS A 101 23.71 -2.16 -13.38
CA LYS A 101 24.54 -1.54 -12.32
C LYS A 101 24.12 -1.96 -10.91
N LEU A 102 22.86 -2.35 -10.74
CA LEU A 102 22.31 -2.83 -9.47
C LEU A 102 22.34 -4.36 -9.34
N ASP A 103 22.79 -5.06 -10.39
CA ASP A 103 22.80 -6.52 -10.41
C ASP A 103 24.11 -7.05 -9.79
N ILE A 104 23.98 -7.90 -8.78
CA ILE A 104 25.12 -8.54 -8.12
C ILE A 104 25.41 -9.85 -8.87
N ARG A 105 26.42 -9.84 -9.76
CA ARG A 105 26.65 -10.89 -10.77
C ARG A 105 27.42 -12.15 -10.33
N ASN A 106 27.43 -12.55 -9.05
CA ASN A 106 28.27 -13.67 -8.61
C ASN A 106 27.56 -15.04 -8.53
N SER A 107 26.23 -15.13 -8.64
CA SER A 107 25.50 -16.40 -8.52
C SER A 107 24.02 -16.28 -8.92
N PRO A 108 23.35 -17.35 -9.41
CA PRO A 108 21.88 -17.38 -9.56
C PRO A 108 21.13 -17.16 -8.23
N LEU A 109 21.76 -17.43 -7.08
CA LEU A 109 21.24 -17.10 -5.76
C LEU A 109 21.34 -15.59 -5.41
N ASP A 110 21.97 -14.77 -6.25
CA ASP A 110 22.13 -13.32 -6.07
C ASP A 110 20.93 -12.51 -6.57
N LYS A 111 19.89 -13.17 -7.10
CA LYS A 111 18.61 -12.50 -7.41
C LYS A 111 18.00 -11.84 -6.17
N ILE A 112 18.08 -12.50 -5.01
CA ILE A 112 17.57 -11.94 -3.74
C ILE A 112 18.37 -10.68 -3.36
N ALA A 113 19.70 -10.72 -3.47
CA ALA A 113 20.54 -9.57 -3.17
C ALA A 113 20.29 -8.41 -4.15
N THR A 114 20.08 -8.72 -5.44
CA THR A 114 19.74 -7.76 -6.48
C THR A 114 18.37 -7.10 -6.25
N ILE A 115 17.35 -7.88 -5.87
CA ILE A 115 16.03 -7.37 -5.50
C ILE A 115 16.15 -6.46 -4.27
N ALA A 116 16.87 -6.90 -3.23
CA ALA A 116 17.12 -6.10 -2.03
C ALA A 116 17.85 -4.78 -2.35
N THR A 117 18.85 -4.82 -3.24
CA THR A 117 19.55 -3.61 -3.73
C THR A 117 18.61 -2.66 -4.44
N LYS A 118 17.80 -3.15 -5.39
CA LYS A 118 16.82 -2.33 -6.14
C LYS A 118 15.77 -1.73 -5.21
N PHE A 119 15.25 -2.51 -4.27
CA PHE A 119 14.27 -2.06 -3.28
C PHE A 119 14.82 -0.96 -2.37
N ILE A 120 16.00 -1.17 -1.79
CA ILE A 120 16.62 -0.22 -0.85
C ILE A 120 17.03 1.06 -1.56
N TRP A 121 17.55 0.96 -2.78
CA TRP A 121 17.89 2.14 -3.55
C TRP A 121 16.63 2.91 -3.99
N CYS A 122 15.52 2.23 -4.27
CA CYS A 122 14.23 2.88 -4.51
C CYS A 122 13.73 3.60 -3.25
N ILE A 123 13.76 2.93 -2.09
CA ILE A 123 13.42 3.55 -0.79
C ILE A 123 14.27 4.79 -0.56
N LYS A 124 15.59 4.69 -0.75
CA LYS A 124 16.50 5.82 -0.61
C LYS A 124 16.11 6.99 -1.53
N GLY A 125 15.83 6.70 -2.80
CA GLY A 125 15.36 7.70 -3.77
C GLY A 125 14.04 8.35 -3.37
N SER A 126 13.09 7.56 -2.84
CA SER A 126 11.80 8.03 -2.33
C SER A 126 11.94 8.83 -1.04
N CYS A 127 12.79 8.43 -0.10
CA CYS A 127 13.07 9.17 1.14
C CYS A 127 13.70 10.53 0.84
N ASP A 128 14.57 10.61 -0.15
CA ASP A 128 15.14 11.89 -0.62
C ASP A 128 14.09 12.79 -1.30
N GLN A 129 12.89 12.27 -1.64
CA GLN A 129 11.77 13.01 -2.24
C GLN A 129 10.60 13.26 -1.28
N LEU A 130 10.49 12.46 -0.22
CA LEU A 130 9.38 12.52 0.73
C LEU A 130 9.19 13.91 1.35
N PRO A 131 10.24 14.67 1.72
CA PRO A 131 10.07 16.06 2.18
C PRO A 131 9.43 16.96 1.12
N ASN A 132 9.77 16.79 -0.16
CA ASN A 132 9.23 17.60 -1.25
C ASN A 132 7.75 17.27 -1.51
N ILE A 133 7.41 15.98 -1.50
CA ILE A 133 6.02 15.53 -1.62
C ILE A 133 5.21 16.04 -0.43
N GLY A 134 5.73 15.89 0.80
CA GLY A 134 5.07 16.37 2.02
C GLY A 134 4.83 17.89 2.01
N ILE A 135 5.80 18.68 1.55
CA ILE A 135 5.65 20.12 1.37
C ILE A 135 4.57 20.43 0.32
N GLY A 136 4.57 19.71 -0.82
CA GLY A 136 3.55 19.88 -1.86
C GLY A 136 2.14 19.55 -1.36
N LEU A 137 1.99 18.45 -0.62
CA LEU A 137 0.72 18.07 0.00
C LEU A 137 0.28 19.10 1.05
N GLY A 138 1.21 19.60 1.87
CA GLY A 138 0.94 20.64 2.87
C GLY A 138 0.51 21.97 2.23
N LEU A 139 1.15 22.36 1.12
CA LEU A 139 0.74 23.53 0.34
C LEU A 139 -0.66 23.34 -0.25
N GLY A 140 -0.97 22.17 -0.82
CA GLY A 140 -2.29 21.84 -1.34
C GLY A 140 -3.38 21.96 -0.27
N ALA A 141 -3.14 21.40 0.92
CA ALA A 141 -4.06 21.51 2.06
C ALA A 141 -4.23 22.97 2.52
N ALA A 142 -3.15 23.76 2.54
CA ALA A 142 -3.23 25.17 2.88
C ALA A 142 -4.02 25.99 1.84
N MET A 143 -3.88 25.67 0.55
CA MET A 143 -4.66 26.28 -0.52
C MET A 143 -6.14 25.94 -0.40
N ASP A 144 -6.48 24.69 -0.08
CA ASP A 144 -7.87 24.28 0.16
C ASP A 144 -8.50 25.06 1.31
N GLN A 145 -7.78 25.27 2.41
CA GLN A 145 -8.27 26.13 3.50
C GLN A 145 -8.50 27.58 3.04
N ILE A 146 -7.67 28.11 2.16
CA ILE A 146 -7.85 29.47 1.62
C ILE A 146 -9.10 29.53 0.72
N LEU A 147 -9.32 28.49 -0.09
CA LEU A 147 -10.51 28.37 -0.95
C LEU A 147 -11.77 28.27 -0.09
N GLU A 148 -11.79 27.41 0.92
CA GLU A 148 -12.91 27.24 1.85
C GLU A 148 -13.25 28.55 2.56
N ASN A 149 -12.25 29.26 3.09
CA ASN A 149 -12.45 30.57 3.71
C ASN A 149 -12.96 31.64 2.73
N SER A 150 -12.79 31.43 1.43
CA SER A 150 -13.29 32.31 0.38
C SER A 150 -14.67 31.87 -0.16
N GLY A 151 -15.31 30.88 0.47
CA GLY A 151 -16.59 30.32 0.02
C GLY A 151 -16.48 29.47 -1.25
N ARG A 152 -15.30 28.88 -1.52
CA ARG A 152 -15.04 27.99 -2.66
C ARG A 152 -14.73 26.58 -2.18
N ASP A 153 -15.05 25.58 -3.00
CA ASP A 153 -14.79 24.18 -2.67
C ASP A 153 -13.28 23.85 -2.67
N PRO A 154 -12.82 22.98 -1.76
CA PRO A 154 -11.46 22.46 -1.77
C PRO A 154 -11.23 21.57 -3.00
N ILE A 155 -10.00 21.59 -3.55
CA ILE A 155 -9.65 20.87 -4.78
C ILE A 155 -8.65 19.74 -4.48
N PHE A 156 -7.65 19.98 -3.63
CA PHE A 156 -6.50 19.09 -3.48
C PHE A 156 -6.78 17.90 -2.55
N MET A 157 -7.40 18.14 -1.41
CA MET A 157 -7.74 17.12 -0.41
C MET A 157 -8.75 16.09 -0.96
N PRO A 158 -9.83 16.48 -1.68
CA PRO A 158 -10.71 15.52 -2.34
C PRO A 158 -9.98 14.68 -3.40
N PHE A 159 -9.10 15.30 -4.20
CA PHE A 159 -8.28 14.59 -5.17
C PHE A 159 -7.37 13.54 -4.50
N LEU A 160 -6.69 13.92 -3.41
CA LEU A 160 -5.84 13.00 -2.64
C LEU A 160 -6.65 11.87 -1.99
N GLY A 161 -7.81 12.19 -1.43
CA GLY A 161 -8.76 11.21 -0.89
C GLY A 161 -9.18 10.20 -1.97
N ASN A 162 -9.55 10.68 -3.16
CA ASN A 162 -9.91 9.82 -4.29
C ASN A 162 -8.73 8.97 -4.78
N MET A 163 -7.52 9.51 -4.84
CA MET A 163 -6.32 8.76 -5.24
C MET A 163 -6.02 7.65 -4.22
N LEU A 164 -6.12 7.94 -2.92
CA LEU A 164 -5.95 6.95 -1.86
C LEU A 164 -7.04 5.88 -1.91
N ASN A 165 -8.29 6.27 -2.08
CA ASN A 165 -9.41 5.33 -2.25
C ASN A 165 -9.25 4.46 -3.51
N THR A 166 -8.68 5.00 -4.59
CA THR A 166 -8.39 4.22 -5.80
C THR A 166 -7.25 3.22 -5.57
N MET A 167 -6.23 3.60 -4.80
CA MET A 167 -5.09 2.70 -4.51
C MET A 167 -5.40 1.65 -3.44
N ILE A 168 -6.20 1.99 -2.43
CA ILE A 168 -6.49 1.15 -1.26
C ILE A 168 -7.85 0.43 -1.42
N GLY A 169 -8.69 0.88 -2.34
CA GLY A 169 -10.09 0.46 -2.48
C GLY A 169 -11.05 1.43 -1.80
N ASN A 170 -12.28 1.51 -2.31
CA ASN A 170 -13.35 2.35 -1.72
C ASN A 170 -13.91 1.77 -0.41
N GLU A 171 -13.60 0.51 -0.09
CA GLU A 171 -14.03 -0.10 1.16
C GLU A 171 -13.07 0.31 2.26
N THR A 172 -13.60 0.92 3.32
CA THR A 172 -12.75 1.20 4.48
C THR A 172 -12.33 -0.13 5.12
N VAL A 173 -11.17 -0.15 5.79
CA VAL A 173 -10.72 -1.33 6.55
C VAL A 173 -11.81 -1.80 7.54
N ASN A 174 -12.59 -0.85 8.06
CA ASN A 174 -13.69 -1.12 8.97
C ASN A 174 -14.85 -1.85 8.26
N ASP A 175 -15.22 -1.44 7.05
CA ASP A 175 -16.25 -2.11 6.24
C ASP A 175 -15.85 -3.55 5.91
N ILE A 176 -14.59 -3.74 5.49
CA ILE A 176 -14.04 -5.07 5.20
C ILE A 176 -14.08 -5.96 6.45
N TYR A 177 -13.70 -5.41 7.60
CA TYR A 177 -13.70 -6.14 8.86
C TYR A 177 -15.13 -6.52 9.30
N HIS A 178 -16.08 -5.59 9.22
CA HIS A 178 -17.48 -5.82 9.55
C HIS A 178 -18.09 -6.90 8.65
N LYS A 179 -17.93 -6.80 7.32
CA LYS A 179 -18.41 -7.82 6.37
C LYS A 179 -17.83 -9.21 6.67
N ARG A 180 -16.52 -9.30 6.95
CA ARG A 180 -15.88 -10.58 7.32
C ARG A 180 -16.43 -11.14 8.63
N LYS A 181 -16.59 -10.29 9.65
CA LYS A 181 -17.13 -10.69 10.96
C LYS A 181 -18.55 -11.24 10.84
N GLU A 182 -19.39 -10.63 10.01
CA GLU A 182 -20.75 -11.13 9.75
C GLU A 182 -20.74 -12.47 9.04
N ALA A 183 -19.93 -12.62 7.98
CA ALA A 183 -19.79 -13.89 7.27
C ALA A 183 -19.30 -15.03 8.19
N TYR A 184 -18.36 -14.76 9.10
CA TYR A 184 -17.91 -15.74 10.10
C TYR A 184 -18.99 -16.11 11.12
N LYS A 185 -19.79 -15.14 11.58
CA LYS A 185 -20.93 -15.42 12.47
C LYS A 185 -21.94 -16.32 11.79
N GLU A 186 -22.23 -16.07 10.51
CA GLU A 186 -23.16 -16.88 9.73
C GLU A 186 -22.64 -18.31 9.55
N LEU A 187 -21.36 -18.46 9.16
CA LEU A 187 -20.68 -19.76 9.08
C LEU A 187 -20.75 -20.55 10.39
N PHE A 188 -20.46 -19.89 11.52
CA PHE A 188 -20.53 -20.52 12.83
C PHE A 188 -21.96 -20.98 13.17
N SER A 189 -22.97 -20.19 12.79
CA SER A 189 -24.38 -20.56 12.98
C SER A 189 -24.78 -21.77 12.12
N LEU A 190 -24.25 -21.88 10.90
CA LEU A 190 -24.48 -23.02 10.01
C LEU A 190 -23.79 -24.29 10.53
N ASP A 191 -22.57 -24.18 11.05
CA ASP A 191 -21.87 -25.32 11.68
C ASP A 191 -22.62 -25.82 12.92
N LYS A 192 -23.21 -24.91 13.72
CA LYS A 192 -24.08 -25.30 14.83
C LYS A 192 -25.33 -26.03 14.35
N LYS A 193 -26.01 -25.52 13.31
CA LYS A 193 -27.19 -26.17 12.71
C LYS A 193 -26.86 -27.55 12.15
N ARG A 194 -25.69 -27.70 11.52
CA ARG A 194 -25.22 -28.98 11.01
C ARG A 194 -25.03 -30.00 12.14
N LYS A 195 -24.42 -29.61 13.25
CA LYS A 195 -24.25 -30.49 14.42
C LYS A 195 -25.58 -30.96 14.98
N LEU A 196 -26.55 -30.06 15.12
CA LEU A 196 -27.91 -30.42 15.53
C LEU A 196 -28.56 -31.39 14.55
N LEU A 197 -28.40 -31.16 13.25
CA LEU A 197 -28.92 -32.08 12.21
C LEU A 197 -28.27 -33.47 12.28
N GLU A 198 -26.98 -33.55 12.62
CA GLU A 198 -26.28 -34.83 12.84
C GLU A 198 -26.80 -35.57 14.09
N GLU A 199 -27.20 -34.85 15.14
CA GLU A 199 -27.87 -35.42 16.33
C GLU A 199 -29.30 -35.89 16.02
N ASP A 200 -30.06 -35.11 15.26
CA ASP A 200 -31.40 -35.46 14.79
C ASP A 200 -31.37 -36.72 13.91
N LYS A 201 -30.37 -36.84 13.02
CA LYS A 201 -30.15 -38.04 12.21
C LYS A 201 -29.93 -39.29 13.07
N LYS A 202 -29.07 -39.21 14.09
CA LYS A 202 -28.83 -40.34 15.01
C LYS A 202 -30.09 -40.72 15.78
N SER A 203 -30.85 -39.73 16.20
CA SER A 203 -32.13 -39.94 16.89
C SER A 203 -33.14 -40.62 15.96
N LEU A 204 -33.25 -40.14 14.72
CA LEU A 204 -34.09 -40.76 13.70
C LEU A 204 -33.66 -42.21 13.43
N GLU A 205 -32.37 -42.50 13.27
CA GLU A 205 -31.88 -43.88 13.07
C GLU A 205 -32.28 -44.83 14.21
N SER A 206 -32.33 -44.34 15.45
CA SER A 206 -32.81 -45.14 16.58
C SER A 206 -34.33 -45.37 16.55
N LEU A 207 -35.11 -44.38 16.14
CA LEU A 207 -36.56 -44.50 15.92
C LEU A 207 -36.91 -45.40 14.73
N LEU A 208 -36.14 -45.36 13.65
CA LEU A 208 -36.34 -46.22 12.49
C LEU A 208 -36.17 -47.70 12.87
N LYS A 209 -35.26 -48.00 13.82
CA LYS A 209 -35.01 -49.35 14.34
C LYS A 209 -36.09 -49.85 15.31
N SER A 210 -36.86 -48.95 15.93
CA SER A 210 -37.87 -49.34 16.93
C SER A 210 -39.17 -49.88 16.32
N GLY A 211 -39.37 -49.71 15.00
CA GLY A 211 -40.53 -50.24 14.28
C GLY A 211 -41.84 -49.46 14.48
N PHE A 212 -41.80 -48.31 15.15
CA PHE A 212 -43.00 -47.50 15.45
C PHE A 212 -43.56 -46.70 14.27
N LEU A 213 -42.79 -46.50 13.20
CA LEU A 213 -43.17 -45.65 12.07
C LEU A 213 -43.59 -46.48 10.86
N SER A 214 -44.62 -46.00 10.14
CA SER A 214 -44.97 -46.56 8.83
C SER A 214 -43.86 -46.27 7.81
N GLU A 215 -43.71 -47.11 6.78
CA GLU A 215 -42.68 -46.88 5.73
C GLU A 215 -42.84 -45.53 5.00
N GLU A 216 -44.06 -45.02 4.90
CA GLU A 216 -44.34 -43.71 4.30
C GLU A 216 -43.81 -42.56 5.16
N ASP A 217 -44.00 -42.64 6.48
CA ASP A 217 -43.46 -41.67 7.44
C ASP A 217 -41.93 -41.68 7.43
N LYS A 218 -41.31 -42.88 7.37
CA LYS A 218 -39.85 -43.04 7.29
C LYS A 218 -39.28 -42.33 6.06
N ASN A 219 -39.88 -42.58 4.90
CA ASN A 219 -39.42 -41.99 3.64
C ASN A 219 -39.58 -40.46 3.64
N THR A 220 -40.66 -39.94 4.21
CA THR A 220 -40.90 -38.50 4.33
C THR A 220 -39.87 -37.83 5.23
N LEU A 221 -39.61 -38.40 6.42
CA LEU A 221 -38.61 -37.88 7.36
C LEU A 221 -37.18 -37.91 6.80
N ILE A 222 -36.80 -39.00 6.14
CA ILE A 222 -35.48 -39.10 5.48
C ILE A 222 -35.32 -38.03 4.40
N LYS A 223 -36.37 -37.82 3.59
CA LYS A 223 -36.37 -36.81 2.53
C LYS A 223 -36.23 -35.39 3.08
N ASP A 224 -36.92 -35.07 4.17
CA ASP A 224 -36.86 -33.75 4.80
C ASP A 224 -35.49 -33.47 5.43
N ILE A 225 -34.89 -34.47 6.11
CA ILE A 225 -33.53 -34.35 6.64
C ILE A 225 -32.52 -34.14 5.52
N TRP A 226 -32.62 -34.92 4.44
CA TRP A 226 -31.71 -34.80 3.30
C TRP A 226 -31.82 -33.43 2.63
N LYS A 227 -33.05 -32.91 2.48
CA LYS A 227 -33.30 -31.56 1.96
C LYS A 227 -32.65 -30.49 2.86
N ASN A 228 -32.85 -30.57 4.18
CA ASN A 228 -32.25 -29.63 5.13
C ASN A 228 -30.72 -29.66 5.11
N GLU A 229 -30.12 -30.84 4.95
CA GLU A 229 -28.67 -30.99 4.83
C GLU A 229 -28.14 -30.31 3.58
N GLN A 230 -28.78 -30.54 2.43
CA GLN A 230 -28.39 -29.90 1.17
C GLN A 230 -28.52 -28.38 1.25
N ASP A 231 -29.57 -27.85 1.88
CA ASP A 231 -29.75 -26.41 2.07
C ASP A 231 -28.64 -25.80 2.94
N ILE A 232 -28.21 -26.48 4.00
CA ILE A 232 -27.10 -26.04 4.86
C ILE A 232 -25.77 -26.08 4.08
N LEU A 233 -25.51 -27.14 3.32
CA LEU A 233 -24.30 -27.29 2.53
C LEU A 233 -24.21 -26.23 1.42
N ASN A 234 -25.32 -25.97 0.72
CA ASN A 234 -25.38 -24.96 -0.33
C ASN A 234 -25.13 -23.55 0.24
N LYS A 235 -25.76 -23.20 1.37
CA LYS A 235 -25.52 -21.91 2.04
C LYS A 235 -24.07 -21.77 2.50
N ARG A 236 -23.51 -22.81 3.11
CA ARG A 236 -22.11 -22.83 3.54
C ARG A 236 -21.16 -22.65 2.37
N ASN A 237 -21.35 -23.38 1.28
CA ASN A 237 -20.51 -23.28 0.08
C ASN A 237 -20.61 -21.89 -0.55
N ASN A 238 -21.79 -21.29 -0.58
CA ASN A 238 -21.98 -19.92 -1.08
C ASN A 238 -21.20 -18.90 -0.22
N ILE A 239 -21.31 -18.95 1.11
CA ILE A 239 -20.57 -18.05 2.00
C ILE A 239 -19.06 -18.26 1.87
N VAL A 240 -18.59 -19.52 1.83
CA VAL A 240 -17.18 -19.83 1.64
C VAL A 240 -16.67 -19.28 0.31
N SER A 241 -17.43 -19.45 -0.78
CA SER A 241 -17.07 -18.89 -2.08
C SER A 241 -17.03 -17.36 -2.07
N THR A 242 -17.97 -16.70 -1.38
CA THR A 242 -17.99 -15.24 -1.23
C THR A 242 -16.77 -14.73 -0.45
N ILE A 243 -16.39 -15.42 0.63
CA ILE A 243 -15.18 -15.11 1.41
C ILE A 243 -13.94 -15.32 0.53
N GLN A 244 -13.89 -16.43 -0.22
CA GLN A 244 -12.77 -16.76 -1.09
C GLN A 244 -12.60 -15.71 -2.20
N ASP A 245 -13.69 -15.31 -2.85
CA ASP A 245 -13.71 -14.26 -3.86
C ASP A 245 -13.26 -12.91 -3.29
N HIS A 246 -13.69 -12.57 -2.07
CA HIS A 246 -13.25 -11.34 -1.39
C HIS A 246 -11.77 -11.38 -1.00
N LEU A 247 -11.23 -12.55 -0.65
CA LEU A 247 -9.81 -12.71 -0.38
C LEU A 247 -8.99 -12.62 -1.66
N ASP A 248 -9.46 -13.27 -2.73
CA ASP A 248 -8.74 -13.32 -4.01
C ASP A 248 -8.78 -11.94 -4.72
N LYS A 249 -9.91 -11.21 -4.66
CA LYS A 249 -10.00 -9.83 -5.18
C LYS A 249 -9.14 -8.84 -4.41
N ASN A 250 -9.02 -9.03 -3.09
CA ASN A 250 -8.28 -8.15 -2.21
C ASN A 250 -6.89 -8.71 -1.84
N ASP A 251 -6.36 -9.70 -2.57
CA ASP A 251 -5.00 -10.18 -2.36
C ASP A 251 -4.01 -9.23 -3.05
N PRO A 252 -3.32 -8.35 -2.32
CA PRO A 252 -2.38 -7.41 -2.91
C PRO A 252 -1.16 -8.12 -3.52
N PHE A 253 -0.96 -9.40 -3.23
CA PHE A 253 0.20 -10.18 -3.65
C PHE A 253 -0.10 -11.17 -4.79
N LYS A 254 -1.37 -11.31 -5.22
CA LYS A 254 -1.81 -12.23 -6.28
C LYS A 254 -1.15 -13.60 -6.18
N THR A 255 -1.18 -14.18 -4.98
CA THR A 255 -0.41 -15.38 -4.61
C THR A 255 -0.91 -16.65 -5.27
N LYS A 256 -2.17 -16.67 -5.73
CA LYS A 256 -2.69 -17.73 -6.58
C LYS A 256 -2.33 -17.45 -8.04
N LYS A 257 -1.34 -18.18 -8.55
CA LYS A 257 -1.15 -18.46 -9.98
C LYS A 257 -1.53 -19.90 -10.26
#